data_AF-A0A850G5J2-F1
#
_entry.id   AF-A0A850G5J2-F1
#
_cell.length_a   1.000
_cell.length_b   1.000
_cell.length_c   1.000
_cell.angle_alpha   90.00
_cell.angle_beta   90.00
_cell.angle_gamma   90.00
#
_symmetry.space_group_name_H-M   'P 1'
#
loop_
_entity.id
_entity.type
_entity.pdbx_description
1 polymer ?
#
loop_
_entity_poly.entity_id
_entity_poly.type
_entity_poly.pdbx_seq_one_letter_code
_entity_poly.pdbx_strand_id
1 'polypeptide(L)'
;MWELENRTPYKAERAWLQDADGGKRWVVVVKGTFTIGDDGRTALAGEQLEPLFEPEYHGCPGSSSLRYEADMILPKPGTDVYVNGHAYAPGGAPTARMEVALGVGSRQPKVLEVIGDRVYQMALGRATPSLPRAFERMPLVYERAFGGYDCDDPDPSKHELFAPNPIGVGVATLARKLLGRPAPNIGALSGDKSGAAGLGAVCSYWQPRRELGGTYDEAWTKTRKPLLPEDFDPSFWMCAPVDQQFIPHLRGGERVTLRNMSPGGLLAFDLPKVFLSLETSIATRSKPKHHRAALHSVIIEPDFPRVIMVWHGSLRCHREADFLDQTRIVQKEYRKL
;
A
#
# COMPACT_ATOMS: atom_id res chain seq x y z
N MET A 1 23.90 -7.72 -21.28
CA MET A 1 22.55 -7.33 -21.73
C MET A 1 21.62 -7.85 -20.65
N TRP A 2 20.69 -7.07 -20.09
CA TRP A 2 19.76 -7.59 -19.09
C TRP A 2 18.43 -7.82 -19.78
N GLU A 3 18.22 -8.95 -20.43
CA GLU A 3 16.98 -9.21 -21.18
C GLU A 3 15.89 -9.82 -20.29
N LEU A 4 14.63 -9.56 -20.61
CA LEU A 4 13.47 -10.18 -19.97
C LEU A 4 12.64 -10.93 -21.03
N GLU A 5 12.68 -12.26 -20.96
CA GLU A 5 11.81 -13.12 -21.78
C GLU A 5 10.52 -13.41 -20.99
N ASN A 6 9.54 -12.53 -21.11
CA ASN A 6 8.26 -12.68 -20.43
C ASN A 6 7.28 -13.55 -21.25
N ARG A 7 7.07 -14.79 -20.84
CA ARG A 7 6.10 -15.73 -21.47
C ARG A 7 4.75 -15.77 -20.74
N THR A 8 4.46 -14.76 -19.95
CA THR A 8 3.19 -14.62 -19.23
C THR A 8 2.37 -13.48 -19.84
N PRO A 9 1.05 -13.43 -19.61
CA PRO A 9 0.23 -12.32 -20.09
C PRO A 9 0.37 -11.05 -19.22
N TYR A 10 1.18 -11.07 -18.16
CA TYR A 10 1.37 -9.98 -17.21
C TYR A 10 2.45 -9.01 -17.69
N LYS A 11 2.53 -7.83 -17.07
CA LYS A 11 3.67 -6.93 -17.27
C LYS A 11 4.80 -7.28 -16.33
N ALA A 12 6.03 -7.02 -16.74
CA ALA A 12 7.19 -7.37 -15.96
C ALA A 12 8.35 -6.41 -16.20
N GLU A 13 9.08 -6.10 -15.14
CA GLU A 13 10.26 -5.25 -15.17
C GLU A 13 11.36 -5.79 -14.27
N ARG A 14 12.53 -5.19 -14.38
CA ARG A 14 13.74 -5.68 -13.73
C ARG A 14 14.74 -4.58 -13.45
N ALA A 15 15.52 -4.78 -12.40
CA ALA A 15 16.68 -3.95 -12.07
C ALA A 15 17.62 -4.76 -11.18
N TRP A 16 18.88 -4.35 -11.08
CA TRP A 16 19.66 -4.71 -9.91
C TRP A 16 19.51 -3.60 -8.86
N LEU A 17 19.32 -4.01 -7.62
CA LEU A 17 19.28 -3.12 -6.45
C LEU A 17 20.42 -3.50 -5.51
N GLN A 18 20.90 -2.52 -4.74
CA GLN A 18 21.87 -2.77 -3.68
C GLN A 18 21.12 -3.05 -2.37
N ASP A 19 21.49 -4.13 -1.67
CA ASP A 19 20.99 -4.39 -0.31
C ASP A 19 21.82 -3.69 0.77
N ALA A 20 21.38 -3.79 2.02
CA ALA A 20 22.02 -3.11 3.15
C ALA A 20 23.50 -3.47 3.35
N ASP A 21 23.92 -4.64 2.86
CA ASP A 21 25.30 -5.13 2.94
C ASP A 21 26.15 -4.75 1.71
N GLY A 22 25.61 -3.94 0.80
CA GLY A 22 26.27 -3.62 -0.47
C GLY A 22 26.16 -4.73 -1.53
N GLY A 23 25.43 -5.81 -1.22
CA GLY A 23 25.15 -6.91 -2.11
C GLY A 23 24.28 -6.46 -3.28
N LYS A 24 24.65 -6.81 -4.52
CA LYS A 24 23.77 -6.58 -5.67
C LYS A 24 22.73 -7.71 -5.73
N ARG A 25 21.47 -7.34 -5.85
CA ARG A 25 20.33 -8.25 -6.02
C ARG A 25 19.67 -7.98 -7.35
N TRP A 26 19.57 -9.00 -8.18
CA TRP A 26 18.73 -8.98 -9.36
C TRP A 26 17.28 -9.12 -8.93
N VAL A 27 16.48 -8.10 -9.19
CA VAL A 27 15.05 -8.03 -8.86
C VAL A 27 14.27 -8.08 -10.16
N VAL A 28 13.27 -8.97 -10.19
CA VAL A 28 12.33 -9.10 -11.31
C VAL A 28 10.93 -8.98 -10.73
N VAL A 29 10.19 -7.98 -11.18
CA VAL A 29 8.81 -7.74 -10.78
C VAL A 29 7.89 -8.22 -11.89
N VAL A 30 6.81 -8.89 -11.52
CA VAL A 30 5.70 -9.24 -12.40
C VAL A 30 4.44 -8.64 -11.81
N LYS A 31 3.69 -7.87 -12.59
CA LYS A 31 2.44 -7.22 -12.20
C LYS A 31 1.30 -7.71 -13.07
N GLY A 32 0.32 -8.36 -12.43
CA GLY A 32 -0.91 -8.84 -13.07
C GLY A 32 -2.12 -8.04 -12.62
N THR A 33 -2.97 -7.66 -13.57
CA THR A 33 -4.24 -6.96 -13.31
C THR A 33 -5.41 -7.88 -13.68
N PHE A 34 -6.37 -8.03 -12.77
CA PHE A 34 -7.51 -8.92 -12.93
C PHE A 34 -8.79 -8.17 -12.66
N THR A 35 -9.75 -8.24 -13.58
CA THR A 35 -11.13 -7.81 -13.34
C THR A 35 -11.83 -8.73 -12.34
N ILE A 36 -12.77 -8.19 -11.59
CA ILE A 36 -13.64 -8.90 -10.65
C ILE A 36 -15.06 -8.79 -11.20
N GLY A 37 -15.65 -9.92 -11.58
CA GLY A 37 -17.05 -9.98 -12.01
C GLY A 37 -18.02 -9.86 -10.83
N ASP A 38 -19.28 -9.54 -11.12
CA ASP A 38 -20.35 -9.45 -10.12
C ASP A 38 -20.60 -10.81 -9.41
N ASP A 39 -20.24 -11.92 -10.05
CA ASP A 39 -20.28 -13.28 -9.48
C ASP A 39 -19.06 -13.60 -8.59
N GLY A 40 -18.16 -12.64 -8.40
CA GLY A 40 -16.93 -12.78 -7.63
C GLY A 40 -15.81 -13.54 -8.36
N ARG A 41 -16.00 -13.93 -9.63
CA ARG A 41 -14.93 -14.56 -10.41
C ARG A 41 -13.95 -13.51 -10.89
N THR A 42 -12.66 -13.84 -10.79
CA THR A 42 -11.59 -13.00 -11.33
C THR A 42 -11.17 -13.46 -12.72
N ALA A 43 -10.97 -12.52 -13.63
CA ALA A 43 -10.45 -12.79 -14.97
C ALA A 43 -9.31 -11.81 -15.31
N LEU A 44 -8.36 -12.24 -16.14
CA LEU A 44 -7.30 -11.36 -16.62
C LEU A 44 -7.90 -10.11 -17.28
N ALA A 45 -7.45 -8.93 -16.87
CA ALA A 45 -7.91 -7.68 -17.47
C ALA A 45 -7.37 -7.50 -18.88
N GLY A 46 -8.18 -6.93 -19.78
CA GLY A 46 -7.75 -6.64 -21.15
C GLY A 46 -6.58 -5.64 -21.23
N GLU A 47 -6.48 -4.74 -20.25
CA GLU A 47 -5.36 -3.85 -20.05
C GLU A 47 -4.57 -4.27 -18.80
N GLN A 48 -3.25 -4.39 -18.93
CA GLN A 48 -2.35 -4.74 -17.83
C GLN A 48 -1.49 -3.53 -17.46
N LEU A 49 -1.45 -3.20 -16.17
CA LEU A 49 -0.62 -2.12 -15.64
C LEU A 49 0.86 -2.52 -15.57
N GLU A 50 1.74 -1.56 -15.87
CA GLU A 50 3.19 -1.73 -15.78
C GLU A 50 3.68 -1.71 -14.31
N PRO A 51 4.76 -2.44 -13.97
CA PRO A 51 5.48 -2.22 -12.73
C PRO A 51 5.96 -0.78 -12.60
N LEU A 52 5.86 -0.22 -11.40
CA LEU A 52 6.21 1.16 -11.11
C LEU A 52 7.64 1.26 -10.58
N PHE A 53 8.42 2.15 -11.17
CA PHE A 53 9.73 2.53 -10.66
C PHE A 53 9.64 3.59 -9.54
N GLU A 54 8.59 4.41 -9.58
CA GLU A 54 8.34 5.50 -8.66
C GLU A 54 6.90 5.42 -8.15
N PRO A 55 6.63 5.87 -6.91
CA PRO A 55 5.28 5.90 -6.37
C PRO A 55 4.36 6.87 -7.14
N GLU A 56 3.08 6.52 -7.19
CA GLU A 56 2.02 7.40 -7.68
C GLU A 56 1.14 7.87 -6.51
N TYR A 57 0.76 9.14 -6.56
CA TYR A 57 -0.07 9.79 -5.53
C TYR A 57 -1.47 10.08 -6.07
N HIS A 58 -2.46 10.21 -5.18
CA HIS A 58 -3.80 10.63 -5.57
C HIS A 58 -3.84 12.07 -6.13
N GLY A 59 -2.90 12.91 -5.68
CA GLY A 59 -2.68 14.27 -6.16
C GLY A 59 -1.20 14.61 -6.14
N CYS A 60 -0.84 15.74 -5.52
CA CYS A 60 0.55 16.16 -5.41
C CYS A 60 1.33 15.35 -4.35
N PRO A 61 2.57 14.90 -4.63
CA PRO A 61 3.45 14.33 -3.62
C PRO A 61 3.64 15.27 -2.43
N GLY A 62 3.64 14.72 -1.21
CA GLY A 62 3.79 15.50 0.02
C GLY A 62 2.48 16.11 0.57
N SER A 63 1.47 16.33 -0.27
CA SER A 63 0.16 16.88 0.14
C SER A 63 -1.03 15.97 -0.17
N SER A 64 -0.77 14.78 -0.74
CA SER A 64 -1.77 13.73 -0.93
C SER A 64 -1.21 12.35 -0.57
N SER A 65 -2.09 11.38 -0.33
CA SER A 65 -1.67 10.02 -0.01
C SER A 65 -1.27 9.24 -1.26
N LEU A 66 -0.51 8.15 -1.04
CA LEU A 66 -0.16 7.21 -2.09
C LEU A 66 -1.42 6.58 -2.68
N ARG A 67 -1.45 6.52 -4.01
CA ARG A 67 -2.33 5.64 -4.78
C ARG A 67 -1.64 4.30 -5.00
N TYR A 68 -0.39 4.32 -5.44
CA TYR A 68 0.44 3.13 -5.60
C TYR A 68 1.85 3.41 -5.08
N GLU A 69 2.44 2.45 -4.38
CA GLU A 69 3.87 2.48 -4.03
C GLU A 69 4.71 1.97 -5.21
N ALA A 70 6.00 2.32 -5.25
CA ALA A 70 6.93 1.74 -6.21
C ALA A 70 7.05 0.22 -6.04
N ASP A 71 7.10 -0.50 -7.16
CA ASP A 71 7.32 -1.95 -7.17
C ASP A 71 8.80 -2.30 -7.30
N MET A 72 9.62 -1.44 -7.89
CA MET A 72 11.05 -1.72 -8.09
C MET A 72 11.88 -1.48 -6.82
N ILE A 73 11.56 -2.22 -5.76
CA ILE A 73 12.16 -2.15 -4.44
C ILE A 73 12.78 -3.49 -4.01
N LEU A 74 13.55 -3.47 -2.91
CA LEU A 74 14.08 -4.70 -2.31
C LEU A 74 12.95 -5.62 -1.81
N PRO A 75 13.23 -6.92 -1.64
CA PRO A 75 12.20 -7.87 -1.24
C PRO A 75 11.50 -7.53 0.07
N LYS A 76 10.17 -7.58 0.06
CA LYS A 76 9.34 -7.40 1.24
C LYS A 76 9.38 -8.67 2.12
N PRO A 77 9.23 -8.54 3.45
CA PRO A 77 9.08 -9.69 4.33
C PRO A 77 7.72 -10.39 4.18
N GLY A 78 6.71 -9.73 3.61
CA GLY A 78 5.35 -10.24 3.45
C GLY A 78 4.56 -9.59 2.32
N THR A 79 3.24 -9.80 2.35
CA THR A 79 2.30 -9.19 1.40
C THR A 79 1.57 -8.00 2.01
N ASP A 80 1.62 -6.87 1.32
CA ASP A 80 0.75 -5.72 1.58
C ASP A 80 -0.60 -5.92 0.91
N VAL A 81 -1.71 -5.72 1.63
CA VAL A 81 -3.05 -5.63 1.02
C VAL A 81 -3.61 -4.24 1.27
N TYR A 82 -4.01 -3.51 0.24
CA TYR A 82 -4.61 -2.19 0.41
C TYR A 82 -5.68 -1.90 -0.65
N VAL A 83 -6.53 -0.91 -0.34
CA VAL A 83 -7.72 -0.58 -1.14
C VAL A 83 -7.64 0.87 -1.59
N ASN A 84 -7.84 1.11 -2.89
CA ASN A 84 -8.09 2.45 -3.43
C ASN A 84 -9.54 2.50 -3.92
N GLY A 85 -10.38 3.26 -3.24
CA GLY A 85 -11.79 3.34 -3.61
C GLY A 85 -12.61 4.24 -2.69
N HIS A 86 -13.92 3.99 -2.68
CA HIS A 86 -14.88 4.77 -1.93
C HIS A 86 -15.73 3.88 -1.03
N ALA A 87 -16.27 4.47 0.04
CA ALA A 87 -17.42 3.94 0.74
C ALA A 87 -18.69 4.25 -0.08
N TYR A 88 -19.62 3.30 -0.13
CA TYR A 88 -20.91 3.43 -0.79
C TYR A 88 -22.03 3.23 0.22
N ALA A 89 -22.96 4.17 0.26
CA ALA A 89 -24.11 4.08 1.14
C ALA A 89 -24.96 2.86 0.79
N PRO A 90 -25.41 2.06 1.77
CA PRO A 90 -26.17 0.83 1.51
C PRO A 90 -27.44 1.09 0.67
N GLY A 91 -27.60 0.34 -0.41
CA GLY A 91 -28.75 0.48 -1.31
C GLY A 91 -28.84 1.81 -2.05
N GLY A 92 -27.76 2.61 -2.06
CA GLY A 92 -27.73 3.94 -2.67
C GLY A 92 -28.49 5.02 -1.89
N ALA A 93 -29.01 4.71 -0.70
CA ALA A 93 -29.73 5.69 0.11
C ALA A 93 -28.73 6.57 0.89
N PRO A 94 -28.75 7.91 0.74
CA PRO A 94 -27.83 8.80 1.45
C PRO A 94 -27.85 8.54 2.97
N THR A 95 -26.67 8.28 3.55
CA THR A 95 -26.52 8.04 5.00
C THR A 95 -25.54 9.01 5.62
N ALA A 96 -25.77 9.37 6.88
CA ALA A 96 -24.88 10.22 7.64
C ALA A 96 -23.64 9.47 8.18
N ARG A 97 -23.78 8.17 8.44
CA ARG A 97 -22.76 7.29 9.01
C ARG A 97 -22.92 5.87 8.47
N MET A 98 -21.81 5.19 8.32
CA MET A 98 -21.77 3.78 7.91
C MET A 98 -20.41 3.16 8.26
N GLU A 99 -20.32 1.85 8.12
CA GLU A 99 -19.08 1.11 8.27
C GLU A 99 -18.63 0.55 6.92
N VAL A 100 -17.32 0.51 6.72
CA VAL A 100 -16.68 -0.28 5.66
C VAL A 100 -15.80 -1.35 6.28
N ALA A 101 -15.68 -2.51 5.62
CA ALA A 101 -14.87 -3.61 6.14
C ALA A 101 -14.06 -4.32 5.05
N LEU A 102 -12.77 -4.53 5.31
CA LEU A 102 -11.85 -5.33 4.50
C LEU A 102 -11.56 -6.65 5.22
N GLY A 103 -11.91 -7.77 4.60
CA GLY A 103 -11.56 -9.12 5.06
C GLY A 103 -10.66 -9.82 4.05
N VAL A 104 -9.66 -10.57 4.53
CA VAL A 104 -8.71 -11.34 3.71
C VAL A 104 -8.40 -12.66 4.41
N GLY A 105 -8.71 -13.77 3.74
CA GLY A 105 -8.52 -15.12 4.28
C GLY A 105 -9.26 -15.30 5.60
N SER A 106 -8.58 -15.88 6.59
CA SER A 106 -9.12 -16.12 7.93
C SER A 106 -8.82 -15.01 8.95
N ARG A 107 -8.22 -13.89 8.52
CA ARG A 107 -7.90 -12.77 9.42
C ARG A 107 -9.19 -12.05 9.81
N GLN A 108 -9.23 -11.54 11.03
CA GLN A 108 -10.31 -10.66 11.47
C GLN A 108 -10.43 -9.46 10.50
N PRO A 109 -11.63 -9.14 10.00
CA PRO A 109 -11.81 -8.01 9.11
C PRO A 109 -11.44 -6.70 9.78
N LYS A 110 -10.74 -5.82 9.06
CA LYS A 110 -10.54 -4.43 9.47
C LYS A 110 -11.80 -3.66 9.17
N VAL A 111 -12.35 -2.98 10.18
CA VAL A 111 -13.58 -2.19 10.07
C VAL A 111 -13.29 -0.73 10.41
N LEU A 112 -13.76 0.17 9.55
CA LEU A 112 -13.65 1.62 9.75
C LEU A 112 -15.04 2.26 9.77
N GLU A 113 -15.19 3.28 10.62
CA GLU A 113 -16.35 4.18 10.57
C GLU A 113 -16.12 5.23 9.48
N VAL A 114 -17.17 5.49 8.71
CA VAL A 114 -17.21 6.58 7.73
C VAL A 114 -18.38 7.49 8.07
N ILE A 115 -18.05 8.73 8.41
CA ILE A 115 -19.00 9.78 8.77
C ILE A 115 -19.01 10.83 7.67
N GLY A 116 -20.19 11.32 7.32
CA GLY A 116 -20.35 12.37 6.31
C GLY A 116 -19.68 13.68 6.67
N ASP A 117 -19.59 14.58 5.70
CA ASP A 117 -18.85 15.84 5.84
C ASP A 117 -19.35 16.67 7.03
N ARG A 118 -18.38 17.18 7.79
CA ARG A 118 -18.56 17.97 9.01
C ARG A 118 -17.49 19.04 9.08
N VAL A 119 -17.81 20.12 9.78
CA VAL A 119 -16.84 21.15 10.15
C VAL A 119 -16.83 21.30 11.66
N TYR A 120 -15.70 21.71 12.23
CA TYR A 120 -15.65 22.03 13.65
C TYR A 120 -16.37 23.35 13.94
N GLN A 121 -17.18 23.34 15.00
CA GLN A 121 -17.88 24.49 15.56
C GLN A 121 -17.53 24.64 17.05
N MET A 122 -17.66 25.84 17.60
CA MET A 122 -17.46 26.08 19.02
C MET A 122 -18.74 25.76 19.79
N ALA A 123 -18.65 24.84 20.75
CA ALA A 123 -19.71 24.52 21.69
C ALA A 123 -19.11 24.40 23.10
N LEU A 124 -19.65 25.16 24.07
CA LEU A 124 -19.17 25.16 25.47
C LEU A 124 -17.64 25.35 25.58
N GLY A 125 -17.07 26.26 24.77
CA GLY A 125 -15.63 26.54 24.76
C GLY A 125 -14.76 25.46 24.12
N ARG A 126 -15.33 24.40 23.54
CA ARG A 126 -14.62 23.31 22.85
C ARG A 126 -14.91 23.30 21.36
N ALA A 127 -13.92 22.91 20.56
CA ALA A 127 -14.13 22.59 19.16
C ALA A 127 -14.80 21.21 19.04
N THR A 128 -15.99 21.18 18.46
CA THR A 128 -16.80 19.96 18.28
C THR A 128 -17.23 19.84 16.83
N PRO A 129 -17.22 18.65 16.21
CA PRO A 129 -17.75 18.49 14.87
C PRO A 129 -19.25 18.80 14.80
N SER A 130 -19.70 19.43 13.70
CA SER A 130 -21.11 19.64 13.39
C SER A 130 -21.87 18.32 13.19
N LEU A 131 -23.18 18.40 12.97
CA LEU A 131 -23.94 17.26 12.47
C LEU A 131 -23.41 16.85 11.08
N PRO A 132 -23.28 15.53 10.81
CA PRO A 132 -22.80 15.03 9.53
C PRO A 132 -23.82 15.25 8.41
N ARG A 133 -23.34 15.67 7.25
CA ARG A 133 -24.13 15.68 6.01
C ARG A 133 -24.25 14.25 5.48
N ALA A 134 -25.46 13.84 5.08
CA ALA A 134 -25.64 12.54 4.43
C ALA A 134 -24.86 12.47 3.10
N PHE A 135 -24.35 11.29 2.77
CA PHE A 135 -23.61 11.02 1.54
C PHE A 135 -24.02 9.68 0.93
N GLU A 136 -23.91 9.58 -0.39
CA GLU A 136 -24.07 8.31 -1.12
C GLU A 136 -22.71 7.64 -1.38
N ARG A 137 -21.65 8.45 -1.55
CA ARG A 137 -20.30 7.99 -1.83
C ARG A 137 -19.27 8.87 -1.12
N MET A 138 -18.25 8.26 -0.50
CA MET A 138 -17.19 8.96 0.23
C MET A 138 -15.81 8.38 -0.11
N PRO A 139 -14.82 9.18 -0.57
CA PRO A 139 -13.47 8.69 -0.84
C PRO A 139 -12.80 8.14 0.42
N LEU A 140 -12.17 6.96 0.33
CA LEU A 140 -11.43 6.33 1.42
C LEU A 140 -9.94 6.70 1.35
N VAL A 141 -9.64 7.97 1.61
CA VAL A 141 -8.29 8.55 1.51
C VAL A 141 -7.83 9.17 2.83
N TYR A 142 -6.53 9.23 3.09
CA TYR A 142 -5.99 9.60 4.40
C TYR A 142 -6.19 11.09 4.75
N GLU A 143 -6.36 11.94 3.75
CA GLU A 143 -6.71 13.37 3.89
C GLU A 143 -8.04 13.55 4.64
N ARG A 144 -8.90 12.53 4.62
CA ARG A 144 -10.20 12.53 5.31
C ARG A 144 -10.15 11.81 6.67
N ALA A 145 -8.99 11.29 7.08
CA ALA A 145 -8.79 10.68 8.38
C ALA A 145 -8.20 11.69 9.38
N PHE A 146 -8.21 11.33 10.67
CA PHE A 146 -7.58 12.16 11.69
C PHE A 146 -6.08 12.31 11.44
N GLY A 147 -5.58 13.53 11.58
CA GLY A 147 -4.18 13.87 11.41
C GLY A 147 -3.98 15.32 11.03
N GLY A 148 -2.86 15.59 10.36
CA GLY A 148 -2.50 16.90 9.86
C GLY A 148 -1.23 17.47 10.48
N TYR A 149 -0.90 18.67 10.02
CA TYR A 149 0.24 19.46 10.47
C TYR A 149 -0.23 20.90 10.69
N ASP A 150 -0.23 21.36 11.94
CA ASP A 150 -0.45 22.76 12.29
C ASP A 150 0.92 23.47 12.32
N CYS A 151 1.20 24.21 11.25
CA CYS A 151 2.42 24.98 11.05
C CYS A 151 2.17 26.48 10.87
N ASP A 152 1.03 26.97 11.39
CA ASP A 152 0.60 28.37 11.20
C ASP A 152 1.39 29.36 12.08
N ASP A 153 2.04 28.91 13.16
CA ASP A 153 2.84 29.77 14.04
C ASP A 153 4.21 30.07 13.39
N PRO A 154 4.75 31.30 13.46
CA PRO A 154 6.10 31.57 12.94
C PRO A 154 7.21 30.84 13.70
N ASP A 155 6.95 30.38 14.94
CA ASP A 155 7.88 29.60 15.76
C ASP A 155 7.67 28.08 15.55
N PRO A 156 8.61 27.37 14.88
CA PRO A 156 8.48 25.95 14.60
C PRO A 156 8.36 25.07 15.84
N SER A 157 8.83 25.52 17.00
CA SER A 157 8.71 24.77 18.27
C SER A 157 7.26 24.66 18.75
N LYS A 158 6.37 25.50 18.21
CA LYS A 158 4.93 25.49 18.50
C LYS A 158 4.13 24.76 17.43
N HIS A 159 4.78 24.18 16.42
CA HIS A 159 4.06 23.39 15.43
C HIS A 159 3.63 22.04 16.02
N GLU A 160 2.53 21.50 15.52
CA GLU A 160 2.06 20.18 15.90
C GLU A 160 1.87 19.31 14.66
N LEU A 161 2.61 18.20 14.61
CA LEU A 161 2.57 17.24 13.52
C LEU A 161 2.04 15.90 14.03
N PHE A 162 0.97 15.41 13.43
CA PHE A 162 0.55 14.04 13.63
C PHE A 162 1.28 13.12 12.63
N ALA A 163 2.45 12.66 13.05
CA ALA A 163 3.38 11.90 12.20
C ALA A 163 2.79 10.64 11.53
N PRO A 164 1.80 9.92 12.10
CA PRO A 164 1.17 8.80 11.40
C PRO A 164 0.33 9.21 10.17
N ASN A 165 -0.21 10.42 10.16
CA ASN A 165 -0.99 10.96 9.04
C ASN A 165 -0.82 12.49 8.93
N PRO A 166 0.30 12.98 8.39
CA PRO A 166 0.62 14.40 8.38
C PRO A 166 -0.23 15.24 7.42
N ILE A 167 -0.98 14.61 6.51
CA ILE A 167 -1.86 15.28 5.55
C ILE A 167 -3.35 15.16 5.91
N GLY A 168 -3.67 14.53 7.04
CA GLY A 168 -5.03 14.39 7.53
C GLY A 168 -5.62 15.71 8.05
N VAL A 169 -6.77 15.60 8.71
CA VAL A 169 -7.49 16.74 9.30
C VAL A 169 -7.73 16.58 10.80
N GLY A 170 -7.88 17.70 11.50
CA GLY A 170 -8.30 17.73 12.91
C GLY A 170 -7.17 17.92 13.93
N VAL A 171 -5.91 17.96 13.52
CA VAL A 171 -4.79 18.42 14.36
C VAL A 171 -4.76 19.95 14.40
N ALA A 172 -4.66 20.49 15.61
CA ALA A 172 -4.44 21.91 15.85
C ALA A 172 -3.93 22.15 17.26
N THR A 173 -2.93 23.02 17.36
CA THR A 173 -2.32 23.49 18.62
C THR A 173 -3.32 24.19 19.54
N LEU A 174 -4.38 24.77 18.97
CA LEU A 174 -5.44 25.47 19.70
C LEU A 174 -6.80 25.15 19.09
N ALA A 175 -7.77 24.80 19.93
CA ALA A 175 -9.12 24.41 19.49
C ALA A 175 -9.79 25.44 18.55
N ARG A 176 -9.59 26.75 18.79
CA ARG A 176 -10.14 27.81 17.95
C ARG A 176 -9.64 27.77 16.49
N LYS A 177 -8.43 27.26 16.23
CA LYS A 177 -7.90 27.11 14.87
C LYS A 177 -8.67 26.07 14.05
N LEU A 178 -9.37 25.15 14.71
CA LEU A 178 -10.22 24.19 14.03
C LEU A 178 -11.54 24.80 13.55
N LEU A 179 -11.99 25.93 14.08
CA LEU A 179 -13.30 26.50 13.75
C LEU A 179 -13.48 26.68 12.22
N GLY A 180 -14.51 26.05 11.66
CA GLY A 180 -14.80 26.03 10.23
C GLY A 180 -13.93 25.07 9.40
N ARG A 181 -12.86 24.50 9.97
CA ARG A 181 -12.05 23.47 9.31
C ARG A 181 -12.81 22.13 9.26
N PRO A 182 -12.54 21.28 8.25
CA PRO A 182 -13.13 19.95 8.16
C PRO A 182 -12.79 19.08 9.38
N ALA A 183 -13.76 18.28 9.82
CA ALA A 183 -13.53 17.21 10.79
C ALA A 183 -13.29 15.87 10.06
N PRO A 184 -12.55 14.92 10.65
CA PRO A 184 -12.32 13.62 10.03
C PRO A 184 -13.61 12.90 9.64
N ASN A 185 -13.63 12.32 8.45
CA ASN A 185 -14.69 11.42 8.00
C ASN A 185 -14.38 9.96 8.37
N ILE A 186 -13.11 9.58 8.36
CA ILE A 186 -12.67 8.18 8.52
C ILE A 186 -12.03 7.98 9.89
N GLY A 187 -12.45 6.94 10.60
CA GLY A 187 -11.94 6.61 11.93
C GLY A 187 -11.98 5.12 12.24
N ALA A 188 -11.17 4.69 13.20
CA ALA A 188 -11.28 3.36 13.78
C ALA A 188 -12.54 3.27 14.67
N LEU A 189 -13.25 2.14 14.66
CA LEU A 189 -14.44 1.94 15.50
C LEU A 189 -14.14 2.05 17.00
N SER A 190 -12.93 1.68 17.42
CA SER A 190 -12.48 1.83 18.81
C SER A 190 -12.34 3.29 19.25
N GLY A 191 -12.36 4.24 18.30
CA GLY A 191 -11.98 5.63 18.53
C GLY A 191 -10.47 5.84 18.69
N ASP A 192 -9.65 4.80 18.48
CA ASP A 192 -8.21 4.90 18.53
C ASP A 192 -7.69 5.85 17.43
N LYS A 193 -6.79 6.74 17.84
CA LYS A 193 -6.12 7.75 17.01
C LYS A 193 -4.60 7.63 17.10
N SER A 194 -4.07 6.49 17.52
CA SER A 194 -2.63 6.22 17.58
C SER A 194 -2.00 6.12 16.19
N GLY A 195 -2.78 5.77 15.16
CA GLY A 195 -2.34 5.65 13.77
C GLY A 195 -3.34 6.23 12.77
N ALA A 196 -2.94 6.24 11.50
CA ALA A 196 -3.79 6.67 10.40
C ALA A 196 -4.93 5.65 10.16
N ALA A 197 -6.17 6.05 10.39
CA ALA A 197 -7.33 5.23 10.04
C ALA A 197 -7.54 5.24 8.52
N GLY A 198 -7.22 4.13 7.84
CA GLY A 198 -7.41 4.03 6.40
C GLY A 198 -7.15 2.62 5.87
N LEU A 199 -7.41 2.43 4.58
CA LEU A 199 -7.20 1.17 3.86
C LEU A 199 -6.13 1.26 2.76
N GLY A 200 -5.68 2.47 2.40
CA GLY A 200 -4.70 2.71 1.33
C GLY A 200 -3.24 2.53 1.78
N ALA A 201 -2.29 2.74 0.86
CA ALA A 201 -0.87 2.68 1.17
C ALA A 201 -0.40 3.90 2.01
N VAL A 202 0.49 3.65 2.97
CA VAL A 202 1.10 4.64 3.88
C VAL A 202 2.44 5.10 3.29
N CYS A 203 2.70 6.40 3.20
CA CYS A 203 3.97 6.92 2.67
C CYS A 203 5.19 6.49 3.49
N SER A 204 6.35 6.36 2.84
CA SER A 204 7.62 5.99 3.51
C SER A 204 8.10 7.00 4.54
N TYR A 205 7.75 8.29 4.37
CA TYR A 205 8.10 9.37 5.29
C TYR A 205 7.08 9.58 6.42
N TRP A 206 6.06 8.73 6.54
CA TRP A 206 5.08 8.77 7.63
C TRP A 206 5.42 7.72 8.69
N GLN A 207 4.94 7.91 9.92
CA GLN A 207 4.95 6.81 10.89
C GLN A 207 3.93 5.73 10.50
N PRO A 208 4.22 4.44 10.76
CA PRO A 208 5.43 3.94 11.42
C PRO A 208 6.63 3.75 10.47
N ARG A 209 6.43 3.80 9.14
CA ARG A 209 7.45 3.44 8.15
C ARG A 209 8.75 4.24 8.29
N ARG A 210 8.65 5.54 8.55
CA ARG A 210 9.82 6.43 8.70
C ARG A 210 10.82 5.91 9.73
N GLU A 211 10.34 5.36 10.85
CA GLU A 211 11.19 4.88 11.94
C GLU A 211 11.93 3.57 11.58
N LEU A 212 11.48 2.88 10.53
CA LEU A 212 12.11 1.65 10.02
C LEU A 212 13.26 1.93 9.04
N GLY A 213 13.46 3.19 8.66
CA GLY A 213 14.51 3.61 7.73
C GLY A 213 15.92 3.58 8.31
N GLY A 214 16.05 3.37 9.63
CA GLY A 214 17.32 3.37 10.35
C GLY A 214 17.88 4.78 10.62
N THR A 215 19.02 4.82 11.31
CA THR A 215 19.63 6.04 11.84
C THR A 215 20.75 6.56 10.95
N TYR A 216 20.60 7.77 10.40
CA TYR A 216 21.59 8.43 9.52
C TYR A 216 22.37 9.52 10.27
N ASP A 217 23.23 9.13 11.21
CA ASP A 217 24.02 10.04 12.04
C ASP A 217 25.49 10.19 11.58
N GLU A 218 26.32 10.82 12.41
CA GLU A 218 27.75 10.99 12.15
C GLU A 218 28.50 9.65 12.11
N ALA A 219 28.08 8.67 12.92
CA ALA A 219 28.67 7.33 12.91
C ALA A 219 28.39 6.65 11.58
N TRP A 220 27.13 6.64 11.11
CA TRP A 220 26.77 6.16 9.78
C TRP A 220 27.60 6.86 8.69
N THR A 221 27.75 8.18 8.78
CA THR A 221 28.51 8.97 7.81
C THR A 221 29.98 8.53 7.73
N LYS A 222 30.62 8.21 8.87
CA LYS A 222 32.03 7.83 8.95
C LYS A 222 32.29 6.38 8.57
N THR A 223 31.37 5.46 8.89
CA THR A 223 31.66 4.01 8.84
C THR A 223 30.82 3.24 7.84
N ARG A 224 29.65 3.75 7.44
CA ARG A 224 28.65 2.96 6.72
C ARG A 224 28.21 3.56 5.38
N LYS A 225 28.25 4.89 5.24
CA LYS A 225 27.98 5.59 3.97
C LYS A 225 28.80 4.96 2.83
N PRO A 226 28.21 4.64 1.67
CA PRO A 226 26.86 4.98 1.21
C PRO A 226 25.77 3.90 1.46
N LEU A 227 26.06 2.86 2.25
CA LEU A 227 25.10 1.78 2.51
C LEU A 227 23.97 2.22 3.44
N LEU A 228 22.89 1.44 3.47
CA LEU A 228 21.82 1.64 4.46
C LEU A 228 22.38 1.51 5.90
N PRO A 229 21.77 2.20 6.88
CA PRO A 229 22.08 2.03 8.30
C PRO A 229 21.97 0.57 8.74
N GLU A 230 22.74 0.20 9.77
CA GLU A 230 22.75 -1.17 10.30
C GLU A 230 21.43 -1.54 11.01
N ASP A 231 20.71 -0.53 11.50
CA ASP A 231 19.39 -0.63 12.12
C ASP A 231 18.23 -0.48 11.12
N PHE A 232 18.50 -0.51 9.80
CA PHE A 232 17.44 -0.52 8.79
C PHE A 232 16.59 -1.81 8.89
N ASP A 233 15.28 -1.65 9.05
CA ASP A 233 14.34 -2.78 9.08
C ASP A 233 13.72 -3.00 7.69
N PRO A 234 13.84 -4.21 7.08
CA PRO A 234 13.22 -4.53 5.80
C PRO A 234 11.71 -4.30 5.72
N SER A 235 11.01 -4.25 6.85
CA SER A 235 9.60 -3.91 6.95
C SER A 235 9.31 -2.45 6.54
N PHE A 236 10.33 -1.59 6.41
CA PHE A 236 10.25 -0.28 5.75
C PHE A 236 9.58 -0.35 4.36
N TRP A 237 9.81 -1.45 3.64
CA TRP A 237 9.25 -1.70 2.32
C TRP A 237 7.76 -2.11 2.33
N MET A 238 7.20 -2.45 3.50
CA MET A 238 5.78 -2.72 3.66
C MET A 238 5.01 -1.39 3.70
N CYS A 239 4.11 -1.18 2.74
CA CYS A 239 3.37 0.08 2.59
C CYS A 239 1.93 0.00 3.06
N ALA A 240 1.35 -1.19 3.30
CA ALA A 240 0.02 -1.28 3.89
C ALA A 240 0.06 -0.96 5.40
N PRO A 241 -1.05 -0.50 6.00
CA PRO A 241 -1.22 -0.48 7.45
C PRO A 241 -0.87 -1.83 8.08
N VAL A 242 -0.33 -1.84 9.30
CA VAL A 242 0.17 -3.06 9.99
C VAL A 242 -0.89 -4.17 10.07
N ASP A 243 -2.15 -3.80 10.25
CA ASP A 243 -3.29 -4.71 10.29
C ASP A 243 -3.70 -5.28 8.92
N GLN A 244 -3.01 -4.86 7.85
CA GLN A 244 -3.18 -5.28 6.46
C GLN A 244 -1.89 -5.85 5.85
N GLN A 245 -0.85 -6.07 6.67
CA GLN A 245 0.39 -6.74 6.28
C GLN A 245 0.31 -8.23 6.63
N PHE A 246 0.65 -9.11 5.69
CA PHE A 246 0.56 -10.57 5.83
C PHE A 246 1.95 -11.20 5.78
N ILE A 247 2.37 -11.76 6.90
CA ILE A 247 3.62 -12.50 7.06
C ILE A 247 3.25 -13.87 7.64
N PRO A 248 3.53 -15.00 6.95
CA PRO A 248 4.21 -15.10 5.66
C PRO A 248 3.37 -14.55 4.48
N HIS A 249 4.03 -14.36 3.34
CA HIS A 249 3.40 -13.93 2.08
C HIS A 249 2.15 -14.77 1.74
N LEU A 250 1.11 -14.09 1.24
CA LEU A 250 -0.05 -14.71 0.62
C LEU A 250 0.34 -15.52 -0.62
N ARG A 251 -0.47 -16.52 -0.98
CA ARG A 251 -0.19 -17.46 -2.07
C ARG A 251 -1.20 -17.39 -3.22
N GLY A 252 -2.28 -16.64 -3.05
CA GLY A 252 -3.43 -16.67 -3.95
C GLY A 252 -4.45 -17.73 -3.53
N GLY A 253 -5.71 -17.47 -3.86
CA GLY A 253 -6.87 -18.26 -3.44
C GLY A 253 -7.45 -17.89 -2.09
N GLU A 254 -6.86 -16.93 -1.38
CA GLU A 254 -7.48 -16.35 -0.19
C GLU A 254 -8.76 -15.60 -0.58
N ARG A 255 -9.83 -15.81 0.20
CA ARG A 255 -11.08 -15.07 0.05
C ARG A 255 -10.90 -13.63 0.48
N VAL A 256 -11.25 -12.68 -0.37
CA VAL A 256 -11.32 -11.25 -0.07
C VAL A 256 -12.78 -10.83 0.01
N THR A 257 -13.10 -10.02 1.00
CA THR A 257 -14.44 -9.42 1.18
C THR A 257 -14.32 -7.93 1.43
N LEU A 258 -15.11 -7.15 0.71
CA LEU A 258 -15.23 -5.70 0.84
C LEU A 258 -16.68 -5.36 1.14
N ARG A 259 -16.96 -4.86 2.34
CA ARG A 259 -18.30 -4.39 2.74
C ARG A 259 -18.42 -2.89 2.59
N ASN A 260 -19.51 -2.48 1.96
CA ASN A 260 -19.92 -1.13 1.59
C ASN A 260 -18.83 -0.32 0.86
N MET A 261 -18.02 -0.99 0.04
CA MET A 261 -17.00 -0.36 -0.80
C MET A 261 -17.26 -0.53 -2.31
N SER A 262 -18.46 -1.00 -2.66
CA SER A 262 -18.97 -1.07 -4.03
C SER A 262 -20.47 -0.76 -4.02
N PRO A 263 -21.07 -0.37 -5.17
CA PRO A 263 -22.51 -0.10 -5.26
C PRO A 263 -23.40 -1.27 -4.80
N GLY A 264 -22.96 -2.51 -5.00
CA GLY A 264 -23.67 -3.73 -4.58
C GLY A 264 -23.60 -4.05 -3.09
N GLY A 265 -22.93 -3.21 -2.28
CA GLY A 265 -22.79 -3.40 -0.85
C GLY A 265 -21.68 -4.41 -0.49
N LEU A 266 -21.80 -5.67 -0.90
CA LEU A 266 -20.76 -6.69 -0.66
C LEU A 266 -20.08 -7.09 -1.96
N LEU A 267 -18.77 -6.83 -2.07
CA LEU A 267 -17.92 -7.43 -3.11
C LEU A 267 -17.07 -8.53 -2.48
N ALA A 268 -17.14 -9.74 -3.02
CA ALA A 268 -16.35 -10.88 -2.54
C ALA A 268 -15.77 -11.68 -3.70
N PHE A 269 -14.51 -12.06 -3.60
CA PHE A 269 -13.79 -12.81 -4.64
C PHE A 269 -12.63 -13.58 -4.03
N ASP A 270 -12.12 -14.58 -4.74
CA ASP A 270 -10.90 -15.28 -4.34
C ASP A 270 -9.70 -14.70 -5.11
N LEU A 271 -8.57 -14.49 -4.44
CA LEU A 271 -7.37 -14.02 -5.12
C LEU A 271 -6.95 -14.98 -6.24
N PRO A 272 -6.57 -14.48 -7.44
CA PRO A 272 -6.02 -15.32 -8.49
C PRO A 272 -4.85 -16.20 -8.00
N LYS A 273 -4.90 -17.50 -8.33
CA LYS A 273 -3.82 -18.44 -8.03
C LYS A 273 -2.78 -18.45 -9.15
N VAL A 274 -1.73 -17.65 -9.00
CA VAL A 274 -0.65 -17.52 -9.99
C VAL A 274 0.67 -18.00 -9.40
N PHE A 275 1.32 -18.94 -10.08
CA PHE A 275 2.62 -19.49 -9.70
C PHE A 275 3.65 -19.16 -10.76
N LEU A 276 4.53 -18.20 -10.46
CA LEU A 276 5.58 -17.77 -11.37
C LEU A 276 6.90 -18.47 -11.07
N SER A 277 7.56 -18.92 -12.13
CA SER A 277 8.92 -19.44 -12.09
C SER A 277 9.82 -18.49 -12.85
N LEU A 278 10.95 -18.15 -12.23
CA LEU A 278 11.95 -17.26 -12.79
C LEU A 278 13.24 -18.03 -12.99
N GLU A 279 13.74 -18.00 -14.21
CA GLU A 279 14.99 -18.64 -14.61
C GLU A 279 15.95 -17.56 -15.09
N THR A 280 16.98 -17.28 -14.31
CA THR A 280 17.96 -16.23 -14.61
C THR A 280 19.29 -16.85 -15.06
N SER A 281 19.70 -16.53 -16.27
CA SER A 281 21.02 -16.85 -16.81
C SER A 281 22.02 -15.77 -16.40
N ILE A 282 23.13 -16.21 -15.82
CA ILE A 282 24.25 -15.35 -15.39
C ILE A 282 25.50 -15.90 -16.06
N ALA A 283 26.06 -15.16 -17.01
CA ALA A 283 27.04 -15.60 -17.98
C ALA A 283 26.51 -16.68 -18.94
N THR A 284 26.88 -16.56 -20.22
CA THR A 284 26.34 -17.36 -21.35
C THR A 284 26.60 -18.88 -21.27
N ARG A 285 27.39 -19.38 -20.31
CA ARG A 285 27.72 -20.82 -20.16
C ARG A 285 27.30 -21.44 -18.82
N SER A 286 26.61 -20.71 -17.96
CA SER A 286 26.15 -21.21 -16.66
C SER A 286 24.77 -21.87 -16.78
N LYS A 287 24.48 -22.87 -15.94
CA LYS A 287 23.10 -23.34 -15.76
C LYS A 287 22.24 -22.19 -15.20
N PRO A 288 21.03 -21.93 -15.76
CA PRO A 288 20.15 -20.90 -15.24
C PRO A 288 19.79 -21.14 -13.76
N LYS A 289 19.88 -20.08 -12.97
CA LYS A 289 19.49 -20.09 -11.55
C LYS A 289 17.98 -19.94 -11.47
N HIS A 290 17.32 -20.89 -10.80
CA HIS A 290 15.88 -20.86 -10.59
C HIS A 290 15.56 -20.14 -9.28
N HIS A 291 14.61 -19.22 -9.31
CA HIS A 291 14.06 -18.58 -8.11
C HIS A 291 12.55 -18.38 -8.24
N ARG A 292 11.89 -18.18 -7.10
CA ARG A 292 10.44 -18.06 -7.01
C ARG A 292 10.07 -16.59 -6.84
N ALA A 293 8.94 -16.21 -7.42
CA ALA A 293 8.35 -14.91 -7.17
C ALA A 293 7.42 -14.97 -5.94
N ALA A 294 7.58 -14.06 -4.98
CA ALA A 294 6.72 -13.92 -3.82
C ALA A 294 5.70 -12.80 -4.05
N LEU A 295 4.45 -13.00 -3.63
CA LEU A 295 3.37 -12.00 -3.80
C LEU A 295 3.55 -10.86 -2.79
N HIS A 296 4.10 -9.74 -3.22
CA HIS A 296 4.41 -8.60 -2.35
C HIS A 296 3.26 -7.64 -2.14
N SER A 297 2.39 -7.46 -3.14
CA SER A 297 1.30 -6.48 -3.05
C SER A 297 0.03 -7.04 -3.66
N VAL A 298 -1.10 -6.79 -2.98
CA VAL A 298 -2.45 -6.98 -3.49
C VAL A 298 -3.16 -5.64 -3.35
N ILE A 299 -3.50 -5.04 -4.48
CA ILE A 299 -4.10 -3.71 -4.57
C ILE A 299 -5.51 -3.89 -5.10
N ILE A 300 -6.51 -3.44 -4.35
CA ILE A 300 -7.91 -3.68 -4.70
C ILE A 300 -8.57 -2.34 -5.04
N GLU A 301 -9.22 -2.29 -6.20
CA GLU A 301 -9.91 -1.09 -6.69
C GLU A 301 -11.38 -1.44 -6.97
N PRO A 302 -12.26 -1.30 -5.97
CA PRO A 302 -13.65 -1.75 -6.10
C PRO A 302 -14.52 -0.81 -6.94
N ASP A 303 -14.10 0.44 -7.16
CA ASP A 303 -14.78 1.37 -8.07
C ASP A 303 -14.67 0.97 -9.54
N PHE A 304 -13.57 0.29 -9.88
CA PHE A 304 -13.30 -0.29 -11.18
C PHE A 304 -13.02 -1.77 -10.97
N PRO A 305 -14.04 -2.59 -10.58
CA PRO A 305 -13.85 -3.87 -9.89
C PRO A 305 -12.67 -4.68 -10.41
N ARG A 306 -11.50 -4.50 -9.77
CA ARG A 306 -10.26 -5.15 -10.17
C ARG A 306 -9.34 -5.34 -8.97
N VAL A 307 -8.47 -6.33 -9.10
CA VAL A 307 -7.36 -6.60 -8.19
C VAL A 307 -6.06 -6.62 -8.99
N ILE A 308 -5.05 -5.93 -8.49
CA ILE A 308 -3.71 -5.88 -9.04
C ILE A 308 -2.80 -6.64 -8.07
N MET A 309 -2.03 -7.58 -8.60
CA MET A 309 -1.13 -8.43 -7.83
C MET A 309 0.29 -8.24 -8.33
N VAL A 310 1.23 -8.04 -7.40
CA VAL A 310 2.63 -7.78 -7.70
C VAL A 310 3.49 -8.86 -7.07
N TRP A 311 4.23 -9.59 -7.90
CA TRP A 311 5.17 -10.61 -7.45
C TRP A 311 6.60 -10.17 -7.69
N HIS A 312 7.48 -10.41 -6.73
CA HIS A 312 8.92 -10.18 -6.89
C HIS A 312 9.70 -11.48 -6.84
N GLY A 313 10.54 -11.69 -7.83
CA GLY A 313 11.72 -12.53 -7.74
C GLY A 313 12.92 -11.74 -7.27
N SER A 314 13.79 -12.40 -6.51
CA SER A 314 15.06 -11.80 -6.12
C SER A 314 16.17 -12.83 -6.05
N LEU A 315 17.29 -12.51 -6.72
CA LEU A 315 18.48 -13.35 -6.77
C LEU A 315 19.70 -12.52 -6.36
N ARG A 316 20.44 -12.97 -5.35
CA ARG A 316 21.74 -12.36 -5.02
C ARG A 316 22.73 -12.64 -6.14
N CYS A 317 23.32 -11.60 -6.69
CA CYS A 317 24.22 -11.67 -7.84
C CYS A 317 25.44 -10.75 -7.69
N HIS A 318 25.84 -10.40 -6.46
CA HIS A 318 26.85 -9.38 -6.13
C HIS A 318 28.06 -9.31 -7.09
N ARG A 319 28.84 -10.39 -7.22
CA ARG A 319 30.02 -10.45 -8.12
C ARG A 319 29.70 -10.77 -9.58
N GLU A 320 28.46 -11.14 -9.86
CA GLU A 320 28.03 -11.68 -11.15
C GLU A 320 27.04 -10.76 -11.88
N ALA A 321 26.70 -9.59 -11.30
CA ALA A 321 25.66 -8.71 -11.81
C ALA A 321 25.97 -8.21 -13.24
N ASP A 322 27.23 -7.97 -13.54
CA ASP A 322 27.67 -7.49 -14.86
C ASP A 322 27.57 -8.60 -15.92
N PHE A 323 27.46 -9.86 -15.49
CA PHE A 323 27.24 -11.02 -16.36
C PHE A 323 25.78 -11.46 -16.43
N LEU A 324 24.84 -10.74 -15.80
CA LEU A 324 23.41 -10.99 -16.01
C LEU A 324 23.09 -10.89 -17.50
N ASP A 325 22.41 -11.90 -18.01
CA ASP A 325 22.14 -12.05 -19.44
C ASP A 325 20.63 -11.98 -19.73
N GLN A 326 19.88 -12.95 -19.24
CA GLN A 326 18.44 -13.04 -19.49
C GLN A 326 17.73 -13.59 -18.27
N THR A 327 16.52 -13.12 -18.00
CA THR A 327 15.57 -13.84 -17.16
C THR A 327 14.35 -14.26 -17.97
N ARG A 328 14.03 -15.55 -17.92
CA ARG A 328 12.79 -16.09 -18.45
C ARG A 328 11.74 -16.17 -17.35
N ILE A 329 10.53 -15.69 -17.66
CA ILE A 329 9.37 -15.72 -16.76
C ILE A 329 8.34 -16.68 -17.36
N VAL A 330 7.95 -17.68 -16.58
CA VAL A 330 6.89 -18.62 -16.98
C VAL A 330 5.88 -18.79 -15.84
N GLN A 331 4.61 -18.95 -16.21
CA GLN A 331 3.56 -19.36 -15.27
C GLN A 331 3.47 -20.90 -15.28
N LYS A 332 3.49 -21.50 -14.08
CA LYS A 332 3.29 -22.94 -13.89
C LYS A 332 1.81 -23.22 -13.67
N GLU A 333 1.33 -24.33 -14.24
CA GLU A 333 0.02 -24.85 -13.91
C GLU A 333 -0.04 -25.27 -12.45
N TYR A 334 -1.13 -24.90 -11.77
CA TYR A 334 -1.40 -25.39 -10.44
C TYR A 334 -1.87 -26.85 -10.52
N ARG A 335 -0.96 -27.79 -10.24
CA ARG A 335 -1.32 -29.20 -10.00
C ARG A 335 -1.57 -29.38 -8.50
N LYS A 336 -2.82 -29.66 -8.12
CA LYS A 336 -3.10 -30.23 -6.79
C LYS A 336 -2.43 -31.60 -6.77
N LEU A 337 -1.41 -31.77 -5.92
CA LEU A 337 -0.88 -33.09 -5.58
C LEU A 337 -1.89 -33.86 -4.76
#